data_AF-A0A061SAL5-F1
#
_entry.id   AF-A0A061SAL5-F1
#
_cell.length_a   1.000
_cell.length_b   1.000
_cell.length_c   1.000
_cell.angle_alpha   90.00
_cell.angle_beta   90.00
_cell.angle_gamma   90.00
#
_symmetry.space_group_name_H-M   'P 1'
#
loop_
_entity.id
_entity.type
_entity.pdbx_description
1 polymer ?
#
loop_
_entity_poly.entity_id
_entity_poly.type
_entity_poly.pdbx_seq_one_letter_code
_entity_poly.pdbx_strand_id
1 'polypeptide(L)'
;ETLNVVNTCYGNEIMKSLLPHLLEQLELCQKSLSAYLETKRSEFPRFYFVSDPTLLEILSLGSDPPSVVPHFQSGLFDSLTTVTFDKIDKQKMLEMFSQQGEKVEFEYPVDAKGNIEVWLQRLVDGMQETVKQIIKRAYRNVSEMELEDFLFGHPAQISLLGIQFQWTWDMQTGRLPRRTKPSCRRP
;
A
#
# COMPACT_ATOMS: atom_id res chain seq x y z
N GLU A 1 -39.96 -31.42 -13.62
CA GLU A 1 -39.31 -31.45 -12.29
C GLU A 1 -39.76 -32.70 -11.55
N THR A 2 -38.82 -33.50 -11.04
CA THR A 2 -39.14 -34.66 -10.20
C THR A 2 -39.21 -34.23 -8.74
N LEU A 3 -40.43 -34.08 -8.21
CA LEU A 3 -40.68 -33.68 -6.81
C LEU A 3 -40.28 -34.74 -5.76
N ASN A 4 -39.93 -35.95 -6.19
CA ASN A 4 -39.68 -37.08 -5.30
C ASN A 4 -38.17 -37.30 -5.10
N VAL A 5 -37.67 -36.98 -3.90
CA VAL A 5 -36.25 -37.05 -3.52
C VAL A 5 -35.66 -38.44 -3.74
N VAL A 6 -36.42 -39.52 -3.46
CA VAL A 6 -35.94 -40.90 -3.62
C VAL A 6 -35.71 -41.24 -5.10
N ASN A 7 -36.63 -40.83 -5.98
CA ASN A 7 -36.49 -41.07 -7.42
C ASN A 7 -35.37 -40.23 -8.04
N THR A 8 -35.04 -39.08 -7.45
CA THR A 8 -33.97 -38.21 -7.95
C THR A 8 -32.59 -38.74 -7.54
N CYS A 9 -32.45 -39.25 -6.30
CA CYS A 9 -31.19 -39.81 -5.80
C CYS A 9 -30.90 -41.24 -6.31
N TYR A 10 -31.93 -42.01 -6.66
CA TYR A 10 -31.79 -43.43 -7.05
C TYR A 10 -32.13 -43.71 -8.52
N GLY A 11 -32.85 -42.81 -9.20
CA GLY A 11 -33.36 -43.05 -10.56
C GLY A 11 -32.34 -42.84 -11.68
N ASN A 12 -31.16 -42.30 -11.38
CA ASN A 12 -30.15 -42.00 -12.39
C ASN A 12 -28.76 -42.44 -11.91
N GLU A 13 -28.26 -43.58 -12.41
CA GLU A 13 -26.90 -44.07 -12.09
C GLU A 13 -25.81 -43.07 -12.50
N ILE A 14 -26.13 -42.15 -13.42
CA ILE A 14 -25.28 -41.02 -13.80
C ILE A 14 -24.90 -40.19 -12.57
N MET A 15 -25.78 -39.96 -11.60
CA MET A 15 -25.41 -39.20 -10.40
C MET A 15 -24.36 -39.93 -9.54
N LYS A 16 -24.36 -41.27 -9.51
CA LYS A 16 -23.38 -42.04 -8.73
C LYS A 16 -21.97 -42.00 -9.34
N SER A 17 -21.85 -41.89 -10.66
CA SER A 17 -20.55 -41.86 -11.35
C SER A 17 -20.09 -40.44 -11.70
N LEU A 18 -21.01 -39.57 -12.11
CA LEU A 18 -20.72 -38.19 -12.50
C LEU A 18 -20.39 -37.31 -11.29
N LEU A 19 -21.09 -37.47 -10.16
CA LEU A 19 -20.89 -36.59 -9.00
C LEU A 19 -19.50 -36.76 -8.38
N PRO A 20 -18.97 -37.98 -8.15
CA PRO A 20 -17.57 -38.15 -7.73
C PRO A 20 -16.58 -37.58 -8.75
N HIS A 21 -16.84 -37.75 -10.05
CA HIS A 21 -15.98 -37.20 -11.09
C HIS A 21 -15.97 -35.66 -11.08
N LEU A 22 -17.13 -35.01 -10.92
CA LEU A 22 -17.23 -33.55 -10.80
C LEU A 22 -16.55 -33.04 -9.53
N LEU A 23 -16.65 -33.78 -8.42
CA LEU A 23 -15.92 -33.45 -7.19
C LEU A 23 -14.40 -33.52 -7.39
N GLU A 24 -13.91 -34.56 -8.05
CA GLU A 24 -12.48 -34.69 -8.38
C GLU A 24 -11.99 -33.53 -9.29
N GLN A 25 -12.77 -33.18 -10.32
CA GLN A 25 -12.45 -32.03 -11.17
C GLN A 25 -12.47 -30.70 -10.39
N LEU A 26 -13.41 -30.53 -9.46
CA LEU A 26 -13.47 -29.35 -8.60
C LEU A 26 -12.25 -29.24 -7.68
N GLU A 27 -11.82 -30.36 -7.07
CA GLU A 27 -10.63 -30.41 -6.22
C GLU A 27 -9.36 -30.06 -7.00
N LEU A 28 -9.22 -30.55 -8.24
CA LEU A 28 -8.11 -30.18 -9.13
C LEU A 28 -8.10 -28.68 -9.42
N CYS A 29 -9.25 -28.11 -9.78
CA CYS A 29 -9.40 -26.67 -10.00
C CYS A 29 -9.03 -25.88 -8.74
N GLN A 30 -9.54 -26.28 -7.57
CA GLN A 30 -9.26 -25.62 -6.30
C GLN A 30 -7.76 -25.65 -5.98
N LYS A 31 -7.11 -26.80 -6.14
CA LYS A 31 -5.66 -26.94 -5.91
C LYS A 31 -4.84 -26.05 -6.85
N SER A 32 -5.21 -25.99 -8.12
CA SER A 32 -4.55 -25.13 -9.10
C SER A 32 -4.72 -23.64 -8.78
N LEU A 33 -5.93 -23.24 -8.34
CA LEU A 33 -6.24 -21.88 -7.93
C LEU A 33 -5.45 -21.47 -6.68
N SER A 34 -5.39 -22.33 -5.67
CA SER A 34 -4.59 -22.07 -4.46
C SER A 34 -3.10 -21.92 -4.79
N ALA A 35 -2.55 -22.77 -5.67
CA ALA A 35 -1.15 -22.64 -6.11
C ALA A 35 -0.90 -21.34 -6.89
N TYR A 36 -1.85 -20.92 -7.73
CA TYR A 36 -1.77 -19.65 -8.46
C TYR A 36 -1.80 -18.44 -7.50
N LEU A 37 -2.73 -18.43 -6.54
CA LEU A 37 -2.82 -17.37 -5.54
C LEU A 37 -1.57 -17.30 -4.67
N GLU A 38 -0.99 -18.44 -4.31
CA GLU A 38 0.27 -18.46 -3.54
C GLU A 38 1.44 -17.89 -4.33
N THR A 39 1.51 -18.18 -5.64
CA THR A 39 2.51 -17.56 -6.53
C THR A 39 2.35 -16.05 -6.52
N LYS A 40 1.12 -15.53 -6.65
CA LYS A 40 0.84 -14.09 -6.59
C LYS A 40 1.16 -13.48 -5.23
N ARG A 41 0.91 -14.18 -4.12
CA ARG A 41 1.30 -13.74 -2.77
C ARG A 41 2.82 -13.69 -2.60
N SER A 42 3.56 -14.60 -3.21
CA SER A 42 5.03 -14.60 -3.16
C SER A 42 5.64 -13.41 -3.91
N GLU A 43 5.00 -12.97 -5.01
CA GLU A 43 5.42 -11.79 -5.79
C GLU A 43 5.14 -10.48 -5.05
N PHE A 44 3.99 -10.38 -4.37
CA PHE A 44 3.62 -9.22 -3.57
C PHE A 44 3.13 -9.64 -2.17
N PRO A 45 4.02 -9.65 -1.15
CA PRO A 45 3.72 -10.17 0.18
C PRO A 45 2.54 -9.52 0.91
N ARG A 46 2.09 -8.33 0.52
CA ARG A 46 0.92 -7.71 1.17
C ARG A 46 -0.39 -8.45 0.86
N PHE A 47 -0.43 -9.29 -0.18
CA PHE A 47 -1.58 -10.14 -0.46
C PHE A 47 -1.82 -11.23 0.59
N TYR A 48 -0.88 -11.48 1.51
CA TYR A 48 -1.12 -12.37 2.66
C TYR A 48 -2.14 -11.78 3.66
N PHE A 49 -2.36 -10.47 3.67
CA PHE A 49 -3.33 -9.80 4.55
C PHE A 49 -4.74 -9.73 3.95
N VAL A 50 -4.91 -10.21 2.71
CA VAL A 50 -6.18 -10.14 1.98
C VAL A 50 -6.79 -11.54 1.86
N SER A 51 -8.10 -11.63 2.04
CA SER A 51 -8.86 -12.88 1.88
C SER A 51 -8.85 -13.38 0.43
N ASP A 52 -8.92 -14.71 0.22
CA ASP A 52 -8.89 -15.30 -1.12
C ASP A 52 -9.93 -14.72 -2.10
N PRO A 53 -11.22 -14.53 -1.71
CA PRO A 53 -12.21 -13.93 -2.60
C PRO A 53 -11.85 -12.49 -3.00
N THR A 54 -11.45 -11.66 -2.04
CA THR A 54 -11.06 -10.27 -2.30
C THR A 54 -9.80 -10.19 -3.16
N LEU A 55 -8.84 -11.11 -2.96
CA LEU A 55 -7.65 -11.19 -3.79
C LEU A 55 -8.02 -11.52 -5.25
N LEU A 56 -8.96 -12.44 -5.47
CA LEU A 56 -9.44 -12.75 -6.82
C LEU A 56 -10.15 -11.57 -7.47
N GLU A 57 -10.95 -10.82 -6.73
CA GLU A 57 -11.57 -9.58 -7.22
C GLU A 57 -10.50 -8.56 -7.65
N ILE A 58 -9.49 -8.32 -6.79
CA ILE A 58 -8.36 -7.43 -7.10
C ILE A 58 -7.63 -7.87 -8.38
N LEU A 59 -7.31 -9.17 -8.50
CA LEU A 59 -6.64 -9.72 -9.68
C LEU A 59 -7.50 -9.59 -10.95
N SER A 60 -8.82 -9.74 -10.83
CA SER A 60 -9.75 -9.58 -11.95
C SER A 60 -9.86 -8.14 -12.44
N LEU A 61 -9.73 -7.17 -11.53
CA LEU A 61 -9.80 -5.74 -11.82
C LEU A 61 -8.43 -5.14 -12.19
N GLY A 62 -7.34 -5.92 -12.12
CA GLY A 62 -5.98 -5.41 -12.33
C GLY A 62 -5.69 -4.81 -13.71
N SER A 63 -6.60 -5.00 -14.68
CA SER A 63 -6.53 -4.34 -16.00
C SER A 63 -6.97 -2.87 -15.97
N ASP A 64 -7.77 -2.47 -14.98
CA ASP A 64 -8.26 -1.10 -14.80
C ASP A 64 -7.85 -0.56 -13.42
N PRO A 65 -6.72 0.17 -13.31
CA PRO A 65 -6.19 0.64 -12.02
C PRO A 65 -7.18 1.44 -11.15
N PRO A 66 -8.04 2.33 -11.71
CA PRO A 66 -9.06 3.02 -10.93
C PRO A 66 -10.04 2.09 -10.22
N SER A 67 -10.37 0.95 -10.81
CA SER A 67 -11.30 -0.02 -10.22
C SER A 67 -10.72 -0.79 -9.04
N VAL A 68 -9.38 -0.82 -8.88
CA VAL A 68 -8.70 -1.50 -7.77
C VAL A 68 -8.66 -0.65 -6.49
N VAL A 69 -8.79 0.68 -6.61
CA VAL A 69 -8.70 1.64 -5.49
C VAL A 69 -9.63 1.30 -4.30
N PRO A 70 -10.90 0.90 -4.48
CA PRO A 70 -11.78 0.54 -3.37
C PRO A 70 -11.24 -0.61 -2.50
N HIS A 71 -10.40 -1.47 -3.08
CA HIS A 71 -9.79 -2.60 -2.38
C HIS A 71 -8.51 -2.24 -1.63
N PHE A 72 -7.99 -1.01 -1.72
CA PHE A 72 -6.78 -0.59 -1.00
C PHE A 72 -6.95 -0.72 0.52
N GLN A 73 -8.13 -0.36 1.03
CA GLN A 73 -8.49 -0.48 2.44
C GLN A 73 -8.84 -1.91 2.87
N SER A 74 -8.94 -2.86 1.94
CA SER A 74 -9.23 -4.28 2.25
C SER A 74 -8.02 -5.06 2.77
N GLY A 75 -7.00 -4.38 3.29
CA GLY A 75 -5.80 -4.98 3.87
C GLY A 75 -4.50 -4.80 3.06
N LEU A 76 -4.54 -4.11 1.91
CA LEU A 76 -3.33 -3.84 1.11
C LEU A 76 -2.51 -2.67 1.67
N PHE A 77 -3.22 -1.64 2.13
CA PHE A 77 -2.63 -0.42 2.66
C PHE A 77 -3.37 0.01 3.92
N ASP A 78 -2.60 0.42 4.93
CA ASP A 78 -3.15 0.88 6.21
C ASP A 78 -3.54 2.36 6.15
N SER A 79 -2.68 3.21 5.59
CA SER A 79 -2.89 4.66 5.55
C SER A 79 -3.42 5.17 4.21
N LEU A 80 -3.35 4.39 3.12
CA LEU A 80 -3.79 4.85 1.79
C LEU A 80 -5.28 4.57 1.59
N THR A 81 -6.07 5.62 1.36
CA THR A 81 -7.51 5.50 1.12
C THR A 81 -7.84 5.60 -0.37
N THR A 82 -7.38 6.66 -1.03
CA THR A 82 -7.62 6.85 -2.46
C THR A 82 -6.40 7.47 -3.15
N VAL A 83 -6.39 7.41 -4.48
CA VAL A 83 -5.39 8.05 -5.34
C VAL A 83 -6.10 8.82 -6.46
N THR A 84 -5.53 9.96 -6.86
CA THR A 84 -5.97 10.70 -8.04
C THR A 84 -5.19 10.24 -9.25
N PHE A 85 -5.90 9.89 -10.32
CA PHE A 85 -5.31 9.61 -11.62
C PHE A 85 -5.28 10.85 -12.51
N ASP A 86 -4.34 10.89 -13.45
CA ASP A 86 -4.31 11.92 -14.47
C ASP A 86 -5.59 11.89 -15.34
N LYS A 87 -6.03 13.07 -15.78
CA LYS A 87 -7.25 13.25 -16.60
C LYS A 87 -7.08 12.67 -18.01
N ILE A 88 -5.84 12.64 -18.50
CA ILE A 88 -5.50 12.16 -19.84
C ILE A 88 -5.10 10.69 -19.80
N ASP A 89 -4.11 10.35 -18.97
CA ASP A 89 -3.64 8.97 -18.78
C ASP A 89 -4.16 8.39 -17.46
N LYS A 90 -5.27 7.64 -17.52
CA LYS A 90 -5.86 6.97 -16.35
C LYS A 90 -4.94 5.92 -15.70
N GLN A 91 -3.79 5.62 -16.30
CA GLN A 91 -2.79 4.74 -15.72
C GLN A 91 -1.73 5.50 -14.91
N LYS A 92 -1.77 6.84 -14.85
CA LYS A 92 -0.82 7.62 -14.04
C LYS A 92 -1.45 8.10 -12.76
N MET A 93 -0.84 7.75 -11.63
CA MET A 93 -1.22 8.24 -10.30
C MET A 93 -0.40 9.49 -9.96
N LEU A 94 -1.09 10.56 -9.55
CA LEU A 94 -0.49 11.87 -9.27
C LEU A 94 -0.49 12.20 -7.78
N GLU A 95 -1.55 11.82 -7.08
CA GLU A 95 -1.77 12.22 -5.69
C GLU A 95 -2.32 11.05 -4.91
N MET A 96 -2.01 11.00 -3.62
CA MET A 96 -2.56 10.03 -2.66
C MET A 96 -3.27 10.73 -1.51
N PHE A 97 -4.32 10.08 -1.00
CA PHE A 97 -5.12 10.55 0.11
C PHE A 97 -5.08 9.57 1.26
N SER A 98 -4.85 10.11 2.45
CA SER A 98 -4.95 9.35 3.69
C SER A 98 -6.40 9.22 4.17
N GLN A 99 -6.65 8.26 5.06
CA GLN A 99 -7.93 8.12 5.75
C GLN A 99 -8.30 9.37 6.58
N GLN A 100 -7.28 10.12 7.03
CA GLN A 100 -7.48 11.38 7.77
C GLN A 100 -7.72 12.58 6.85
N GLY A 101 -7.88 12.38 5.54
CA GLY A 101 -8.09 13.46 4.56
C GLY A 101 -6.83 14.22 4.18
N GLU A 102 -5.65 13.73 4.58
CA GLU A 102 -4.37 14.32 4.20
C GLU A 102 -4.08 14.02 2.73
N LYS A 103 -3.77 15.07 1.96
CA LYS A 103 -3.39 14.99 0.55
C LYS A 103 -1.88 15.06 0.43
N VAL A 104 -1.27 14.10 -0.26
CA VAL A 104 0.16 14.09 -0.59
C VAL A 104 0.33 13.87 -2.09
N GLU A 105 1.06 14.77 -2.73
CA GLU A 105 1.41 14.66 -4.14
C GLU A 105 2.66 13.78 -4.30
N PHE A 106 2.64 12.86 -5.27
CA PHE A 106 3.82 12.04 -5.54
C PHE A 106 4.94 12.92 -6.11
N GLU A 107 6.17 12.67 -5.67
CA GLU A 107 7.35 13.37 -6.20
C GLU A 107 7.51 13.12 -7.72
N TYR A 108 7.21 11.89 -8.15
CA TYR A 108 7.13 11.50 -9.54
C TYR A 108 5.84 10.74 -9.79
N PRO A 109 5.10 11.01 -10.88
CA PRO A 109 3.92 10.25 -11.24
C PRO A 109 4.22 8.75 -11.33
N VAL A 110 3.36 7.92 -10.73
CA VAL A 110 3.52 6.46 -10.73
C VAL A 110 2.68 5.84 -11.85
N ASP A 111 3.32 5.09 -12.74
CA ASP A 111 2.65 4.37 -13.82
C ASP A 111 2.08 3.00 -13.36
N ALA A 112 0.75 2.90 -13.40
CA ALA A 112 -0.05 1.70 -13.18
C ALA A 112 -0.13 0.82 -14.44
N LYS A 113 1.04 0.37 -14.95
CA LYS A 113 1.16 -0.38 -16.21
C LYS A 113 1.76 -1.77 -15.99
N GLY A 114 1.14 -2.76 -16.61
CA GLY A 114 1.56 -4.16 -16.57
C GLY A 114 0.81 -4.96 -15.51
N ASN A 115 1.41 -6.06 -15.03
CA ASN A 115 0.78 -6.90 -14.03
C ASN A 115 0.55 -6.15 -12.72
N ILE A 116 -0.50 -6.55 -12.01
CA ILE A 116 -0.95 -5.90 -10.79
C ILE A 116 0.07 -5.89 -9.66
N GLU A 117 0.76 -7.00 -9.46
CA GLU A 117 1.82 -7.08 -8.45
C GLU A 117 2.95 -6.06 -8.71
N VAL A 118 3.30 -5.83 -9.98
CA VAL A 118 4.43 -4.97 -10.36
C VAL A 118 4.07 -3.52 -10.13
N TRP A 119 2.89 -3.09 -10.56
CA TRP A 119 2.52 -1.69 -10.38
C TRP A 119 2.12 -1.36 -8.95
N LEU A 120 1.53 -2.31 -8.19
CA LEU A 120 1.32 -2.14 -6.75
C LEU A 120 2.65 -1.98 -6.00
N GLN A 121 3.68 -2.73 -6.39
CA GLN A 121 5.02 -2.55 -5.84
C GLN A 121 5.59 -1.17 -6.18
N ARG A 122 5.45 -0.72 -7.44
CA ARG A 122 5.87 0.65 -7.84
C ARG A 122 5.13 1.74 -7.06
N LEU A 123 3.85 1.54 -6.76
CA LEU A 123 3.08 2.45 -5.92
C LEU A 123 3.70 2.54 -4.52
N VAL A 124 4.03 1.40 -3.90
CA VAL A 124 4.71 1.37 -2.60
C VAL A 124 6.04 2.10 -2.65
N ASP A 125 6.85 1.83 -3.68
CA ASP A 125 8.17 2.46 -3.83
C ASP A 125 8.04 3.98 -4.04
N GLY A 126 7.07 4.41 -4.85
CA GLY A 126 6.76 5.82 -5.08
C GLY A 126 6.26 6.53 -3.82
N MET A 127 5.42 5.88 -3.01
CA MET A 127 5.00 6.41 -1.71
C MET A 127 6.19 6.59 -0.78
N GLN A 128 7.05 5.57 -0.65
CA GLN A 128 8.22 5.64 0.21
C GLN A 128 9.20 6.72 -0.24
N GLU A 129 9.46 6.83 -1.54
CA GLU A 129 10.37 7.84 -2.06
C GLU A 129 9.81 9.25 -1.84
N THR A 130 8.52 9.46 -2.09
CA THR A 130 7.84 10.73 -1.85
C THR A 130 7.97 11.14 -0.37
N VAL A 131 7.66 10.24 0.56
CA VAL A 131 7.80 10.52 2.01
C VAL A 131 9.25 10.83 2.37
N LYS A 132 10.24 10.07 1.85
CA LYS A 132 11.67 10.35 2.08
C LYS A 132 12.06 11.74 1.60
N GLN A 133 11.57 12.18 0.44
CA GLN A 133 11.89 13.50 -0.11
C GLN A 133 11.22 14.61 0.70
N ILE A 134 9.96 14.44 1.13
CA ILE A 134 9.29 15.42 1.98
C ILE A 134 10.01 15.53 3.34
N ILE A 135 10.46 14.42 3.94
CA ILE A 135 11.25 14.46 5.18
C ILE A 135 12.58 15.21 4.99
N LYS A 136 13.29 14.99 3.86
CA LYS A 136 14.53 15.72 3.55
C LYS A 136 14.29 17.23 3.41
N ARG A 137 13.18 17.63 2.79
CA ARG A 137 12.78 19.03 2.68
C ARG A 137 12.44 19.59 4.06
N ALA A 138 11.63 18.88 4.84
CA ALA A 138 11.24 19.27 6.19
C ALA A 138 12.44 19.47 7.12
N TYR A 139 13.47 18.61 7.04
CA TYR A 139 14.70 18.76 7.82
C TYR A 139 15.48 20.05 7.51
N ARG A 140 15.44 20.55 6.28
CA ARG A 140 16.06 21.85 5.94
C ARG A 140 15.19 23.01 6.39
N ASN A 141 13.89 22.87 6.15
CA ASN A 141 12.89 23.90 6.43
C ASN A 141 12.73 24.18 7.92
N VAL A 142 12.89 23.17 8.80
CA VAL A 142 12.70 23.34 10.27
C VAL A 142 13.65 24.38 10.88
N SER A 143 14.85 24.56 10.31
CA SER A 143 15.82 25.56 10.77
C SER A 143 15.73 26.91 10.03
N GLU A 144 15.12 26.93 8.85
CA GLU A 144 15.10 28.10 7.96
C GLU A 144 13.76 28.87 8.00
N MET A 145 12.66 28.19 8.33
CA MET A 145 11.31 28.76 8.35
C MET A 145 10.82 29.07 9.77
N GLU A 146 9.85 29.97 9.88
CA GLU A 146 9.09 30.13 11.13
C GLU A 146 8.25 28.88 11.41
N LEU A 147 8.09 28.55 12.70
CA LEU A 147 7.46 27.30 13.14
C LEU A 147 6.01 27.16 12.64
N GLU A 148 5.25 28.26 12.61
CA GLU A 148 3.85 28.25 12.17
C GLU A 148 3.74 27.91 10.68
N ASP A 149 4.53 28.57 9.84
CA ASP A 149 4.60 28.27 8.40
C ASP A 149 5.10 26.85 8.13
N PHE A 150 6.05 26.38 8.93
CA PHE A 150 6.54 25.00 8.84
C PHE A 150 5.44 23.98 9.15
N LEU A 151 4.66 24.20 10.22
CA LEU A 151 3.60 23.31 10.68
C LEU A 151 2.50 23.13 9.63
N PHE A 152 2.04 24.22 9.02
CA PHE A 152 0.96 24.20 8.03
C PHE A 152 1.44 23.87 6.60
N GLY A 153 2.73 24.04 6.31
CA GLY A 153 3.31 23.75 5.00
C GLY A 153 3.66 22.28 4.74
N HIS A 154 3.61 21.42 5.76
CA HIS A 154 3.98 20.00 5.65
C HIS A 154 2.89 19.07 6.20
N PRO A 155 2.84 17.80 5.74
CA PRO A 155 2.03 16.75 6.34
C PRO A 155 2.19 16.69 7.85
N ALA A 156 1.11 16.47 8.60
CA ALA A 156 1.09 16.64 10.06
C ALA A 156 2.12 15.75 10.78
N GLN A 157 2.27 14.49 10.34
CA GLN A 157 3.26 13.57 10.89
C GLN A 157 4.70 14.03 10.59
N ILE A 158 4.93 14.65 9.44
CA ILE A 158 6.25 15.15 9.04
C ILE A 158 6.60 16.42 9.81
N SER A 159 5.62 17.30 10.04
CA SER A 159 5.77 18.48 10.90
C SER A 159 6.17 18.07 12.33
N LEU A 160 5.50 17.07 12.90
CA LEU A 160 5.86 16.52 14.20
C LEU A 160 7.28 15.94 14.21
N LEU A 161 7.65 15.17 13.18
CA LEU A 161 8.99 14.61 13.05
C LEU A 161 10.08 15.70 12.97
N GLY A 162 9.81 16.79 12.24
CA GLY A 162 10.72 17.94 12.16
C GLY A 162 10.99 18.57 13.52
N ILE A 163 9.93 18.80 14.31
CA ILE A 163 10.07 19.33 15.69
C ILE A 163 10.86 18.36 16.57
N GLN A 164 10.62 17.05 16.44
CA GLN A 164 11.38 16.03 17.17
C GLN A 164 12.87 16.03 16.80
N PHE A 165 13.21 16.27 15.53
CA PHE A 165 14.61 16.42 15.10
C PHE A 165 15.25 17.64 15.76
N GLN A 166 14.59 18.80 15.71
CA GLN A 166 15.10 20.03 16.33
C GLN A 166 15.29 19.84 17.84
N TRP A 167 14.28 19.30 18.53
CA TRP A 167 14.36 19.05 19.96
C TRP A 167 15.50 18.09 20.33
N THR A 168 15.66 17.00 19.57
CA THR A 168 16.72 16.00 19.83
C THR A 168 18.10 16.61 19.60
N TRP A 169 18.25 17.45 18.59
CA TRP A 169 19.48 18.19 18.32
C TRP A 169 19.83 19.16 19.46
N ASP A 170 18.86 19.92 19.94
CA ASP A 170 19.04 20.88 21.04
C ASP A 170 19.41 20.18 22.35
N MET A 171 18.75 19.05 22.67
CA MET A 171 19.10 18.24 23.85
C MET A 171 20.51 17.66 23.76
N GLN A 172 20.92 17.17 22.59
CA GLN A 172 22.26 16.59 22.40
C GLN A 172 23.35 17.65 22.46
N THR A 173 23.15 18.82 21.85
CA THR A 173 24.10 19.93 21.89
C THR A 173 24.19 20.55 23.28
N GLY A 174 23.08 20.66 24.02
CA GLY A 174 23.06 21.13 25.40
C GLY A 174 23.77 20.20 26.40
N ARG A 175 23.83 18.90 26.11
CA ARG A 175 24.44 17.88 26.98
C ARG A 175 25.93 17.65 26.72
N LEU A 176 26.44 18.09 25.57
CA LEU A 176 27.90 18.12 25.33
C LEU A 176 28.52 19.12 26.33
N PRO A 177 29.51 18.71 27.15
CA PRO A 177 30.20 19.65 28.01
C PRO A 177 30.77 20.75 27.13
N ARG A 178 30.45 22.01 27.44
CA ARG A 178 31.20 23.16 26.93
C ARG A 178 32.67 22.91 27.28
N ARG A 179 33.42 22.27 26.39
CA ARG A 179 34.88 22.18 26.48
C ARG A 179 35.33 23.62 26.52
N THR A 180 35.71 24.05 27.72
CA THR A 180 36.36 25.31 28.00
C THR A 180 37.40 25.53 26.91
N LYS A 181 37.22 26.60 26.13
CA LYS A 181 38.25 27.04 25.19
C LYS A 181 39.55 27.16 26.01
N PRO A 182 40.64 26.42 25.69
CA PRO A 182 41.92 26.79 26.23
C PRO A 182 42.24 28.17 25.67
N SER A 183 42.53 29.10 26.57
CA SER A 183 43.01 30.43 26.26
C SER A 183 44.19 30.34 25.29
N CYS A 184 43.98 30.61 24.00
CA CYS A 184 45.06 31.00 23.12
C CYS A 184 45.58 32.35 23.61
N ARG A 185 46.59 32.33 24.49
CA ARG A 185 47.50 33.46 24.65
C ARG A 185 48.13 33.70 23.29
N ARG A 186 47.81 34.86 22.68
CA ARG A 186 48.61 35.40 21.57
C ARG A 186 49.96 35.87 22.14
N PRO A 187 51.05 35.76 21.37
CA PRO A 187 52.34 36.33 21.73
C PRO A 187 52.27 37.85 21.85
#